data_AF-A0A519QSI0-F1
#
_entry.id   AF-A0A519QSI0-F1
#
_cell.length_a   1.000
_cell.length_b   1.000
_cell.length_c   1.000
_cell.angle_alpha   90.00
_cell.angle_beta   90.00
_cell.angle_gamma   90.00
#
_symmetry.space_group_name_H-M   'P 1'
#
loop_
_entity.id
_entity.type
_entity.pdbx_description
1 polymer ?
#
loop_
_entity_poly.entity_id
_entity_poly.type
_entity_poly.pdbx_seq_one_letter_code
_entity_poly.pdbx_strand_id
1 'polypeptide(L)'
;MDKHSIVLTPHYTTPQSNDLMESDTGMLRFGSFNLGFYAVRNSEEGLYFLNWWSQRCLDLCYMDSQFGLSTDQKWVTIAPCFFKDLFVSFNLGYNFAAWNSWERKLSKDFNGKYWVNEDTPLTFFHFSNFDQKDPEYLNKRSCYEKGVRRPDLLEIGTWYSNALDSKKTDLATTKYAYDYMSNGQYISPTLRRAYACILPELPIGHNPFDSNGVVGNFARKNYLLQGKDEPYKREGFGVVAENKGKLSLIYFLMRLTLRIVGPNKFMNLSRLMVYLSSYRQNRGLWKY
;
A
#
# COMPACT_ATOMS: atom_id res chain seq x y z
N MET A 1 -7.20 -2.60 27.86
CA MET A 1 -8.10 -2.90 26.72
C MET A 1 -9.46 -3.32 27.28
N ASP A 2 -9.97 -2.55 28.24
CA ASP A 2 -10.92 -3.13 29.21
C ASP A 2 -12.36 -2.70 28.90
N LYS A 3 -12.51 -1.67 28.06
CA LYS A 3 -13.79 -1.06 27.71
C LYS A 3 -14.28 -1.45 26.31
N HIS A 4 -13.37 -1.59 25.35
CA HIS A 4 -13.72 -1.78 23.94
C HIS A 4 -13.08 -3.01 23.33
N SER A 5 -13.81 -3.65 22.43
CA SER A 5 -13.37 -4.86 21.74
C SER A 5 -12.34 -4.57 20.65
N ILE A 6 -12.43 -3.42 19.98
CA ILE A 6 -11.53 -3.03 18.91
C ILE A 6 -11.10 -1.57 19.12
N VAL A 7 -9.81 -1.26 18.92
CA VAL A 7 -9.29 0.10 18.94
C VAL A 7 -8.52 0.38 17.66
N LEU A 8 -8.83 1.50 17.01
CA LEU A 8 -8.18 1.98 15.80
C LEU A 8 -7.67 3.41 15.96
N THR A 9 -6.66 3.77 15.17
CA THR A 9 -6.16 5.14 15.05
C THR A 9 -6.30 5.65 13.62
N PRO A 10 -6.86 6.84 13.37
CA PRO A 10 -6.85 7.49 12.06
C PRO A 10 -5.42 7.75 11.56
N HIS A 11 -5.23 7.90 10.24
CA HIS A 11 -3.94 8.39 9.70
C HIS A 11 -3.60 9.78 10.22
N TYR A 12 -4.59 10.67 10.20
CA TYR A 12 -4.58 12.02 10.73
C TYR A 12 -6.01 12.38 11.17
N THR A 13 -6.15 13.40 12.00
CA THR A 13 -7.44 13.77 12.64
C THR A 13 -7.96 15.13 12.21
N THR A 14 -7.12 15.93 11.57
CA THR A 14 -7.45 17.24 11.01
C THR A 14 -7.71 17.09 9.51
N PRO A 15 -8.82 17.62 8.95
CA PRO A 15 -9.04 17.65 7.51
C PRO A 15 -7.92 18.41 6.79
N GLN A 16 -7.46 17.92 5.65
CA GLN A 16 -6.43 18.61 4.87
C GLN A 16 -7.01 19.81 4.10
N SER A 17 -6.19 20.85 3.89
CA SER A 17 -6.64 22.03 3.12
C SER A 17 -6.86 21.72 1.64
N ASN A 18 -7.67 22.54 0.97
CA ASN A 18 -8.00 22.35 -0.46
C ASN A 18 -6.82 22.67 -1.40
N ASP A 19 -5.76 23.32 -0.91
CA ASP A 19 -4.66 23.85 -1.72
C ASP A 19 -3.52 22.84 -1.97
N LEU A 20 -3.74 21.57 -1.58
CA LEU A 20 -2.67 20.58 -1.47
C LEU A 20 -2.73 19.57 -2.60
N MET A 21 -1.54 19.17 -3.07
CA MET A 21 -1.40 18.10 -4.05
C MET A 21 -1.97 16.76 -3.58
N GLU A 22 -2.11 16.54 -2.26
CA GLU A 22 -2.70 15.34 -1.67
C GLU A 22 -3.81 15.74 -0.69
N SER A 23 -5.01 16.02 -1.20
CA SER A 23 -6.19 16.22 -0.34
C SER A 23 -6.56 14.96 0.48
N ASP A 24 -7.65 15.04 1.27
CA ASP A 24 -8.23 13.89 2.01
C ASP A 24 -8.53 12.65 1.13
N THR A 25 -8.45 12.79 -0.20
CA THR A 25 -8.48 11.69 -1.16
C THR A 25 -7.46 10.59 -0.88
N GLY A 26 -6.34 10.88 -0.22
CA GLY A 26 -5.38 9.87 0.24
C GLY A 26 -6.01 8.84 1.18
N MET A 27 -6.75 9.29 2.21
CA MET A 27 -7.49 8.40 3.12
C MET A 27 -8.62 7.67 2.38
N LEU A 28 -9.32 8.35 1.46
CA LEU A 28 -10.35 7.70 0.63
C LEU A 28 -9.77 6.62 -0.28
N ARG A 29 -8.53 6.77 -0.74
CA ARG A 29 -7.89 5.82 -1.65
C ARG A 29 -7.23 4.65 -0.91
N PHE A 30 -6.49 4.94 0.15
CA PHE A 30 -5.60 3.96 0.80
C PHE A 30 -6.07 3.49 2.19
N GLY A 31 -7.08 4.16 2.77
CA GLY A 31 -7.71 3.80 4.04
C GLY A 31 -7.68 4.95 5.05
N SER A 32 -8.74 5.09 5.84
CA SER A 32 -8.86 6.15 6.85
C SER A 32 -8.08 5.85 8.12
N PHE A 33 -8.01 4.60 8.53
CA PHE A 33 -7.25 4.16 9.71
C PHE A 33 -5.86 3.67 9.32
N ASN A 34 -4.88 3.87 10.20
CA ASN A 34 -3.53 3.37 10.00
C ASN A 34 -3.29 2.13 10.87
N LEU A 35 -2.91 1.02 10.24
CA LEU A 35 -2.70 -0.27 10.91
C LEU A 35 -1.29 -0.48 11.45
N GLY A 36 -0.47 0.57 11.52
CA GLY A 36 0.73 0.57 12.38
C GLY A 36 0.39 0.36 13.86
N PHE A 37 -0.86 0.66 14.23
CA PHE A 37 -1.41 0.27 15.52
C PHE A 37 -2.89 -0.07 15.37
N TYR A 38 -3.26 -1.18 15.97
CA TYR A 38 -4.63 -1.56 16.28
C TYR A 38 -4.59 -2.45 17.52
N ALA A 39 -5.70 -2.52 18.24
CA ALA A 39 -5.82 -3.45 19.36
C ALA A 39 -7.16 -4.19 19.26
N VAL A 40 -7.14 -5.48 19.55
CA VAL A 40 -8.34 -6.32 19.56
C VAL A 40 -8.36 -7.11 20.86
N ARG A 41 -9.46 -7.00 21.61
CA ARG A 41 -9.70 -7.77 22.84
C ARG A 41 -10.16 -9.16 22.45
N ASN A 42 -9.69 -10.17 23.17
CA ASN A 42 -10.23 -11.53 23.09
C ASN A 42 -11.67 -11.55 23.64
N SER A 43 -12.61 -11.25 22.77
CA SER A 43 -14.05 -11.10 23.02
C SER A 43 -14.78 -11.60 21.77
N GLU A 44 -16.07 -11.90 21.89
CA GLU A 44 -16.85 -12.39 20.76
C GLU A 44 -16.79 -11.43 19.55
N GLU A 45 -17.00 -10.13 19.76
CA GLU A 45 -16.94 -9.13 18.70
C GLU A 45 -15.51 -8.92 18.16
N GLY A 46 -14.49 -8.98 19.03
CA GLY A 46 -13.10 -8.90 18.60
C GLY A 46 -12.66 -10.08 17.72
N LEU A 47 -13.06 -11.31 18.09
CA LEU A 47 -12.81 -12.50 17.27
C LEU A 47 -13.59 -12.45 15.96
N TYR A 48 -14.83 -11.97 15.99
CA TYR A 48 -15.62 -11.76 14.77
C TYR A 48 -14.95 -10.76 13.82
N PHE A 49 -14.42 -9.64 14.33
CA PHE A 49 -13.64 -8.68 13.56
C PHE A 49 -12.41 -9.32 12.90
N LEU A 50 -11.63 -10.08 13.67
CA LEU A 50 -10.42 -10.73 13.14
C LEU A 50 -10.76 -11.76 12.05
N ASN A 51 -11.80 -12.56 12.24
CA ASN A 51 -12.24 -13.54 11.24
C ASN A 51 -12.73 -12.86 9.95
N TRP A 52 -13.55 -11.82 10.08
CA TRP A 52 -14.01 -11.03 8.94
C TRP A 52 -12.83 -10.41 8.18
N TRP A 53 -11.93 -9.72 8.89
CA TRP A 53 -10.81 -9.03 8.28
C TRP A 53 -9.81 -10.02 7.64
N SER A 54 -9.51 -11.13 8.31
CA SER A 54 -8.65 -12.20 7.78
C SER A 54 -9.19 -12.75 6.46
N GLN A 55 -10.49 -13.08 6.41
CA GLN A 55 -11.12 -13.57 5.18
C GLN A 55 -11.05 -12.54 4.05
N ARG A 56 -11.33 -11.27 4.33
CA ARG A 56 -11.20 -10.20 3.32
C ARG A 56 -9.76 -10.06 2.82
N CYS A 57 -8.78 -10.22 3.69
CA CYS A 57 -7.37 -10.14 3.31
C CYS A 57 -6.94 -11.32 2.44
N LEU A 58 -7.34 -12.55 2.78
CA LEU A 58 -7.04 -13.74 1.97
C LEU A 58 -7.60 -13.61 0.55
N ASP A 59 -8.81 -13.07 0.41
CA ASP A 59 -9.50 -13.01 -0.87
C ASP A 59 -9.14 -11.76 -1.69
N LEU A 60 -8.88 -10.62 -1.02
CA LEU A 60 -8.93 -9.29 -1.64
C LEU A 60 -7.85 -8.31 -1.13
N CYS A 61 -6.76 -8.76 -0.49
CA CYS A 61 -5.63 -7.90 -0.08
C CYS A 61 -4.76 -7.47 -1.27
N TYR A 62 -5.33 -6.70 -2.19
CA TYR A 62 -4.67 -6.23 -3.41
C TYR A 62 -4.47 -4.73 -3.39
N MET A 63 -3.42 -4.28 -4.09
CA MET A 63 -3.20 -2.86 -4.40
C MET A 63 -3.89 -2.49 -5.73
N ASP A 64 -5.23 -2.43 -5.70
CA ASP A 64 -6.10 -2.16 -6.87
C ASP A 64 -7.04 -0.98 -6.54
N SER A 65 -6.44 0.19 -6.29
CA SER A 65 -7.14 1.35 -5.70
C SER A 65 -8.26 1.91 -6.58
N GLN A 66 -8.16 1.75 -7.90
CA GLN A 66 -9.22 2.10 -8.84
C GLN A 66 -10.49 1.23 -8.70
N PHE A 67 -10.38 0.09 -8.00
CA PHE A 67 -11.50 -0.80 -7.64
C PHE A 67 -11.81 -0.76 -6.13
N GLY A 68 -11.35 0.27 -5.42
CA GLY A 68 -11.62 0.45 -3.99
C GLY A 68 -10.78 -0.43 -3.05
N LEU A 69 -9.78 -1.15 -3.56
CA LEU A 69 -8.91 -2.01 -2.76
C LEU A 69 -7.53 -1.37 -2.54
N SER A 70 -7.04 -1.42 -1.31
CA SER A 70 -5.67 -1.02 -0.98
C SER A 70 -5.19 -1.81 0.22
N THR A 71 -4.81 -3.06 -0.06
CA THR A 71 -4.31 -4.03 0.91
C THR A 71 -5.23 -4.20 2.13
N ASP A 72 -4.66 -4.66 3.22
CA ASP A 72 -5.26 -4.96 4.51
C ASP A 72 -5.90 -3.73 5.18
N GLN A 73 -5.22 -2.58 5.12
CA GLN A 73 -5.62 -1.35 5.79
C GLN A 73 -6.93 -0.75 5.27
N LYS A 74 -7.17 -0.86 3.96
CA LYS A 74 -8.36 -0.26 3.36
C LYS A 74 -9.65 -0.86 3.89
N TRP A 75 -9.66 -2.17 4.17
CA TRP A 75 -10.82 -2.87 4.72
C TRP A 75 -11.30 -2.27 6.04
N VAL A 76 -10.37 -1.90 6.91
CA VAL A 76 -10.71 -1.38 8.23
C VAL A 76 -11.42 -0.02 8.17
N THR A 77 -11.38 0.69 7.03
CA THR A 77 -12.16 1.92 6.80
C THR A 77 -13.66 1.71 7.00
N ILE A 78 -14.18 0.53 6.65
CA ILE A 78 -15.61 0.21 6.77
C ILE A 78 -15.94 -0.57 8.04
N ALA A 79 -14.95 -0.90 8.88
CA ALA A 79 -15.18 -1.59 10.14
C ALA A 79 -16.17 -0.86 11.08
N PRO A 80 -16.16 0.48 11.20
CA PRO A 80 -17.15 1.19 12.03
C PRO A 80 -18.61 0.98 11.61
N CYS A 81 -18.86 0.50 10.38
CA CYS A 81 -20.21 0.17 9.91
C CYS A 81 -20.71 -1.21 10.40
N PHE A 82 -19.81 -2.07 10.89
CA PHE A 82 -20.12 -3.47 11.23
C PHE A 82 -19.90 -3.79 12.71
N PHE A 83 -18.95 -3.12 13.36
CA PHE A 83 -18.54 -3.40 14.74
C PHE A 83 -18.92 -2.23 15.64
N LYS A 84 -19.88 -2.47 16.54
CA LYS A 84 -20.44 -1.46 17.44
C LYS A 84 -19.52 -1.20 18.63
N ASP A 85 -18.79 -2.21 19.11
CA ASP A 85 -17.80 -2.05 20.19
C ASP A 85 -16.39 -1.74 19.64
N LEU A 86 -16.36 -0.86 18.64
CA LEU A 86 -15.15 -0.31 18.05
C LEU A 86 -14.95 1.11 18.55
N PHE A 87 -13.76 1.38 19.07
CA PHE A 87 -13.35 2.70 19.51
C PHE A 87 -12.29 3.30 18.58
N VAL A 88 -12.57 4.52 18.09
CA VAL A 88 -11.59 5.31 17.35
C VAL A 88 -10.86 6.22 18.34
N SER A 89 -9.56 5.99 18.52
CA SER A 89 -8.72 6.85 19.34
C SER A 89 -8.22 8.04 18.55
N PHE A 90 -8.49 9.24 19.06
CA PHE A 90 -7.98 10.52 18.54
C PHE A 90 -6.74 11.02 19.31
N ASN A 91 -6.11 10.17 20.13
CA ASN A 91 -4.89 10.53 20.85
C ASN A 91 -3.72 10.76 19.87
N LEU A 92 -3.25 12.00 19.77
CA LEU A 92 -2.18 12.41 18.84
C LEU A 92 -0.80 11.81 19.19
N GLY A 93 -0.62 11.35 20.43
CA GLY A 93 0.56 10.63 20.89
C GLY A 93 0.66 9.20 20.35
N TYR A 94 -0.41 8.67 19.75
CA TYR A 94 -0.41 7.37 19.08
C TYR A 94 -0.15 7.54 17.59
N ASN A 95 0.67 6.65 17.04
CA ASN A 95 0.87 6.54 15.59
C ASN A 95 1.33 7.85 14.94
N PHE A 96 2.18 8.61 15.65
CA PHE A 96 2.86 9.77 15.06
C PHE A 96 3.76 9.26 13.94
N ALA A 97 3.63 9.81 12.74
CA ALA A 97 4.48 9.48 11.61
C ALA A 97 4.66 10.65 10.64
N ALA A 98 5.49 10.44 9.61
CA ALA A 98 5.79 11.47 8.62
C ALA A 98 4.59 11.92 7.74
N TRP A 99 3.48 11.17 7.67
CA TRP A 99 2.30 11.62 6.92
C TRP A 99 1.35 12.51 7.72
N ASN A 100 1.46 12.52 9.05
CA ASN A 100 0.65 13.34 9.96
C ASN A 100 1.49 14.36 10.74
N SER A 101 2.78 14.49 10.40
CA SER A 101 3.68 15.45 10.99
C SER A 101 3.19 16.90 10.79
N TRP A 102 2.50 17.20 9.69
CA TRP A 102 1.95 18.55 9.46
C TRP A 102 0.94 19.01 10.53
N GLU A 103 0.19 18.08 11.15
CA GLU A 103 -0.74 18.37 12.27
C GLU A 103 -0.12 18.06 13.65
N ARG A 104 1.11 17.53 13.69
CA ARG A 104 1.78 17.07 14.91
C ARG A 104 3.20 17.61 15.00
N LYS A 105 3.45 18.45 15.99
CA LYS A 105 4.78 18.99 16.31
C LYS A 105 5.33 18.31 17.55
N LEU A 106 6.60 17.90 17.49
CA LEU A 106 7.26 17.27 18.61
C LEU A 106 7.98 18.32 19.46
N SER A 107 7.82 18.25 20.77
CA SER A 107 8.61 19.01 21.74
C SER A 107 9.09 18.07 22.85
N LYS A 108 10.06 18.53 23.63
CA LYS A 108 10.64 17.77 24.73
C LYS A 108 10.62 18.64 25.99
N ASP A 109 10.16 18.08 27.10
CA ASP A 109 10.19 18.79 28.38
C ASP A 109 11.57 18.71 29.05
N PHE A 110 11.74 19.40 30.18
CA PHE A 110 12.98 19.42 30.95
C PHE A 110 13.41 18.04 31.49
N ASN A 111 12.47 17.08 31.57
CA ASN A 111 12.74 15.71 32.00
C ASN A 111 13.04 14.77 30.83
N GLY A 112 13.09 15.30 29.60
CA GLY A 112 13.38 14.54 28.40
C GLY A 112 12.17 13.79 27.83
N LYS A 113 10.95 14.02 28.34
CA LYS A 113 9.75 13.38 27.82
C LYS A 113 9.26 14.11 26.57
N TYR A 114 8.87 13.34 25.56
CA TYR A 114 8.32 13.87 24.31
C TYR A 114 6.83 14.19 24.43
N TRP A 115 6.46 15.33 23.86
CA TRP A 115 5.09 15.85 23.79
C TRP A 115 4.74 16.18 22.34
N VAL A 116 3.51 15.88 21.96
CA VAL A 116 2.90 16.18 20.68
C VAL A 116 2.00 17.38 20.90
N ASN A 117 2.22 18.45 20.13
CA ASN A 117 1.48 19.71 20.24
C ASN A 117 1.42 20.24 21.69
N GLU A 118 2.51 20.06 22.44
CA GLU A 118 2.72 20.56 23.82
C GLU A 118 1.86 19.91 24.91
N ASP A 119 0.73 19.27 24.59
CA ASP A 119 -0.26 18.79 25.57
C ASP A 119 -0.42 17.26 25.63
N THR A 120 0.03 16.54 24.60
CA THR A 120 -0.23 15.12 24.46
C THR A 120 1.08 14.32 24.53
N PRO A 121 1.28 13.42 25.52
CA PRO A 121 2.48 12.61 25.58
C PRO A 121 2.68 11.76 24.32
N LEU A 122 3.85 11.82 23.69
CA LEU A 122 4.19 10.86 22.64
C LEU A 122 4.26 9.46 23.25
N THR A 123 3.49 8.53 22.71
CA THR A 123 3.50 7.12 23.15
C THR A 123 4.34 6.26 22.21
N PHE A 124 4.12 6.39 20.89
CA PHE A 124 4.95 5.70 19.90
C PHE A 124 4.98 6.45 18.57
N PHE A 125 6.16 6.41 17.95
CA PHE A 125 6.40 6.90 16.60
C PHE A 125 6.41 5.73 15.62
N HIS A 126 5.74 5.87 14.48
CA HIS A 126 5.63 4.85 13.45
C HIS A 126 6.56 5.19 12.26
N PHE A 127 7.72 4.55 12.24
CA PHE A 127 8.76 4.72 11.22
C PHE A 127 8.46 3.96 9.90
N SER A 128 7.32 4.24 9.26
CA SER A 128 6.97 3.62 7.98
C SER A 128 7.75 4.25 6.81
N ASN A 129 8.40 3.41 6.00
CA ASN A 129 9.23 3.84 4.86
C ASN A 129 10.36 4.83 5.25
N PHE A 130 10.90 4.69 6.46
CA PHE A 130 12.03 5.50 6.95
C PHE A 130 13.27 5.37 6.06
N ASP A 131 13.96 6.49 5.83
CA ASP A 131 15.25 6.52 5.12
C ASP A 131 16.39 6.87 6.08
N GLN A 132 17.27 5.90 6.34
CA GLN A 132 18.48 6.15 7.14
C GLN A 132 19.42 7.19 6.51
N LYS A 133 19.33 7.41 5.20
CA LYS A 133 20.14 8.44 4.50
C LYS A 133 19.59 9.85 4.68
N ASP A 134 18.34 9.97 5.12
CA ASP A 134 17.67 11.25 5.32
C ASP A 134 16.83 11.22 6.61
N PRO A 135 17.50 11.21 7.79
CA PRO A 135 16.84 11.14 9.08
C PRO A 135 16.03 12.40 9.42
N GLU A 136 16.18 13.48 8.65
CA GLU A 136 15.39 14.72 8.78
C GLU A 136 14.05 14.64 8.05
N TYR A 137 13.98 13.86 6.95
CA TYR A 137 12.80 13.77 6.10
C TYR A 137 11.90 12.56 6.44
N LEU A 138 12.39 11.62 7.24
CA LEU A 138 11.71 10.46 7.85
C LEU A 138 10.88 9.53 6.94
N ASN A 139 10.68 9.85 5.65
CA ASN A 139 9.81 9.10 4.75
C ASN A 139 10.22 9.27 3.28
N LYS A 140 10.41 8.15 2.58
CA LYS A 140 10.71 8.14 1.13
C LYS A 140 9.51 8.50 0.24
N ARG A 141 8.29 8.43 0.76
CA ARG A 141 7.07 8.73 0.01
C ARG A 141 6.78 10.23 0.07
N SER A 142 6.08 10.72 -0.96
CA SER A 142 5.53 12.08 -0.88
C SER A 142 4.54 12.11 0.28
N CYS A 143 4.77 13.04 1.21
CA CYS A 143 3.78 13.51 2.15
C CYS A 143 3.48 14.98 1.80
N TYR A 144 2.43 15.54 2.39
CA TYR A 144 2.09 16.97 2.35
C TYR A 144 3.34 17.87 2.40
N GLU A 145 4.28 17.51 3.28
CA GLU A 145 5.48 18.27 3.62
C GLU A 145 6.66 18.00 2.66
N LYS A 146 6.42 17.78 1.37
CA LYS A 146 7.51 17.49 0.41
C LYS A 146 8.53 18.64 0.38
N GLY A 147 9.77 18.33 0.76
CA GLY A 147 10.87 19.31 0.83
C GLY A 147 10.85 20.20 2.09
N VAL A 148 9.97 19.96 3.05
CA VAL A 148 9.98 20.64 4.35
C VAL A 148 10.85 19.85 5.32
N ARG A 149 11.85 20.51 5.91
CA ARG A 149 12.67 19.91 6.96
C ARG A 149 11.96 19.97 8.30
N ARG A 150 12.11 18.92 9.11
CA ARG A 150 11.50 18.78 10.43
C ARG A 150 12.57 18.65 11.51
N PRO A 151 13.20 19.78 11.93
CA PRO A 151 14.24 19.75 12.95
C PRO A 151 13.76 19.14 14.27
N ASP A 152 12.47 19.29 14.60
CA ASP A 152 11.85 18.68 15.78
C ASP A 152 11.85 17.14 15.74
N LEU A 153 12.01 16.54 14.56
CA LEU A 153 12.06 15.09 14.36
C LEU A 153 13.48 14.54 14.17
N LEU A 154 14.50 15.41 14.06
CA LEU A 154 15.88 14.99 13.81
C LEU A 154 16.42 14.08 14.91
N GLU A 155 16.14 14.40 16.18
CA GLU A 155 16.65 13.62 17.32
C GLU A 155 16.10 12.18 17.29
N ILE A 156 14.77 12.02 17.14
CA ILE A 156 14.14 10.70 17.13
C ILE A 156 14.49 9.90 15.86
N GLY A 157 14.62 10.58 14.71
CA GLY A 157 15.07 9.98 13.45
C GLY A 157 16.50 9.46 13.53
N THR A 158 17.41 10.25 14.10
CA THR A 158 18.81 9.87 14.31
C THR A 158 18.91 8.71 15.28
N TRP A 159 18.15 8.76 16.39
CA TRP A 159 18.08 7.65 17.35
C TRP A 159 17.64 6.35 16.68
N TYR A 160 16.58 6.38 15.89
CA TYR A 160 16.09 5.19 15.19
C TYR A 160 17.08 4.68 14.12
N SER A 161 17.74 5.58 13.38
CA SER A 161 18.79 5.19 12.43
C SER A 161 19.94 4.45 13.11
N ASN A 162 20.43 4.97 14.24
CA ASN A 162 21.49 4.31 15.01
C ASN A 162 21.04 2.95 15.56
N ALA A 163 19.78 2.84 15.99
CA ALA A 163 19.21 1.57 16.44
C ALA A 163 19.17 0.55 15.29
N LEU A 164 18.77 0.96 14.07
CA LEU A 164 18.80 0.11 12.88
C LEU A 164 20.22 -0.33 12.51
N ASP A 165 21.21 0.57 12.59
CA ASP A 165 22.60 0.24 12.30
C ASP A 165 23.14 -0.85 13.22
N SER A 166 22.77 -0.81 14.51
CA SER A 166 23.15 -1.86 15.47
C SER A 166 22.53 -3.24 15.17
N LYS A 167 21.53 -3.30 14.29
CA LYS A 167 20.78 -4.51 13.91
C LYS A 167 20.95 -4.87 12.44
N LYS A 168 21.88 -4.25 11.72
CA LYS A 168 22.14 -4.57 10.32
C LYS A 168 22.53 -6.04 10.16
N THR A 169 21.88 -6.68 9.19
CA THR A 169 22.16 -8.07 8.77
C THR A 169 22.27 -8.13 7.26
N ASP A 170 22.95 -9.14 6.75
CA ASP A 170 23.09 -9.37 5.30
C ASP A 170 21.79 -9.81 4.61
N LEU A 171 20.73 -10.06 5.39
CA LEU A 171 19.40 -10.43 4.89
C LEU A 171 18.82 -9.41 3.89
N ALA A 172 19.22 -8.15 3.98
CA ALA A 172 18.79 -7.11 3.05
C ALA A 172 19.15 -7.40 1.57
N THR A 173 20.14 -8.28 1.32
CA THR A 173 20.55 -8.69 -0.03
C THR A 173 20.00 -10.05 -0.46
N THR A 174 19.30 -10.76 0.43
CA THR A 174 18.75 -12.09 0.15
C THR A 174 17.50 -11.97 -0.72
N LYS A 175 17.45 -12.72 -1.82
CA LYS A 175 16.28 -12.81 -2.69
C LYS A 175 15.09 -13.42 -1.92
N TYR A 176 13.91 -12.83 -2.06
CA TYR A 176 12.69 -13.39 -1.48
C TYR A 176 12.30 -14.67 -2.24
N ALA A 177 12.32 -15.83 -1.57
CA ALA A 177 12.16 -17.12 -2.23
C ALA A 177 10.84 -17.24 -3.03
N TYR A 178 9.75 -16.66 -2.52
CA TYR A 178 8.43 -16.72 -3.16
C TYR A 178 8.27 -15.74 -4.34
N ASP A 179 9.31 -15.03 -4.74
CA ASP A 179 9.36 -14.29 -6.00
C ASP A 179 9.81 -15.15 -7.19
N TYR A 180 10.16 -16.43 -6.96
CA TYR A 180 10.76 -17.27 -8.00
C TYR A 180 10.06 -18.64 -8.09
N MET A 181 10.00 -19.17 -9.31
CA MET A 181 9.64 -20.56 -9.58
C MET A 181 10.79 -21.50 -9.15
N SER A 182 10.52 -22.81 -9.10
CA SER A 182 11.48 -23.86 -8.73
C SER A 182 12.72 -23.91 -9.63
N ASN A 183 12.64 -23.42 -10.87
CA ASN A 183 13.77 -23.28 -11.79
C ASN A 183 14.47 -21.91 -11.73
N GLY A 184 14.09 -21.05 -10.78
CA GLY A 184 14.67 -19.73 -10.59
C GLY A 184 14.05 -18.61 -11.44
N GLN A 185 13.04 -18.87 -12.27
CA GLN A 185 12.38 -17.80 -13.04
C GLN A 185 11.53 -16.88 -12.17
N TYR A 186 11.66 -15.56 -12.34
CA TYR A 186 10.90 -14.55 -11.61
C TYR A 186 9.39 -14.60 -11.88
N ILE A 187 8.62 -14.54 -10.80
CA ILE A 187 7.16 -14.51 -10.79
C ILE A 187 6.70 -13.06 -10.82
N SER A 188 6.41 -12.56 -12.02
CA SER A 188 5.99 -11.19 -12.23
C SER A 188 4.66 -10.85 -11.52
N PRO A 189 4.41 -9.57 -11.17
CA PRO A 189 3.12 -9.14 -10.65
C PRO A 189 1.94 -9.53 -11.55
N THR A 190 2.13 -9.48 -12.88
CA THR A 190 1.12 -9.90 -13.86
C THR A 190 0.79 -11.39 -13.71
N LEU A 191 1.81 -12.26 -13.59
CA LEU A 191 1.60 -13.69 -13.35
C LEU A 191 0.86 -13.93 -12.03
N ARG A 192 1.23 -13.24 -10.94
CA ARG A 192 0.52 -13.35 -9.65
C ARG A 192 -0.96 -13.01 -9.78
N ARG A 193 -1.31 -11.95 -10.53
CA ARG A 193 -2.71 -11.54 -10.71
C ARG A 193 -3.48 -12.45 -11.66
N ALA A 194 -2.85 -12.94 -12.73
CA ALA A 194 -3.43 -13.92 -13.63
C ALA A 194 -3.70 -15.25 -12.90
N TYR A 195 -2.75 -15.71 -12.09
CA TYR A 195 -2.92 -16.88 -11.20
C TYR A 195 -4.12 -16.69 -10.27
N ALA A 196 -4.20 -15.56 -9.56
CA ALA A 196 -5.34 -15.26 -8.70
C ALA A 196 -6.69 -15.22 -9.44
N CYS A 197 -6.70 -14.87 -10.73
CA CYS A 197 -7.90 -14.89 -11.57
C CYS A 197 -8.43 -16.31 -11.79
N ILE A 198 -7.51 -17.24 -12.06
CA ILE A 198 -7.86 -18.61 -12.45
C ILE A 198 -7.79 -19.61 -11.30
N LEU A 199 -7.38 -19.19 -10.11
CA LEU A 199 -7.18 -20.05 -8.94
C LEU A 199 -8.36 -21.01 -8.68
N PRO A 200 -9.64 -20.60 -8.79
CA PRO A 200 -10.77 -21.50 -8.59
C PRO A 200 -10.87 -22.67 -9.61
N GLU A 201 -10.21 -22.56 -10.76
CA GLU A 201 -10.20 -23.56 -11.83
C GLU A 201 -8.99 -24.50 -11.75
N LEU A 202 -8.03 -24.20 -10.88
CA LEU A 202 -6.82 -24.99 -10.73
C LEU A 202 -7.05 -26.19 -9.80
N PRO A 203 -6.33 -27.32 -10.00
CA PRO A 203 -6.42 -28.47 -9.11
C PRO A 203 -6.08 -28.09 -7.67
N ILE A 204 -6.87 -28.54 -6.70
CA ILE A 204 -6.60 -28.27 -5.28
C ILE A 204 -5.24 -28.86 -4.88
N GLY A 205 -4.46 -28.10 -4.11
CA GLY A 205 -3.16 -28.57 -3.57
C GLY A 205 -2.00 -28.57 -4.56
N HIS A 206 -2.18 -28.02 -5.78
CA HIS A 206 -1.06 -27.85 -6.71
C HIS A 206 0.02 -26.94 -6.11
N ASN A 207 1.28 -27.18 -6.47
CA ASN A 207 2.39 -26.30 -6.11
C ASN A 207 2.43 -25.08 -7.07
N PRO A 208 2.19 -23.85 -6.60
CA PRO A 208 2.16 -22.68 -7.48
C PRO A 208 3.56 -22.22 -7.93
N PHE A 209 4.62 -22.78 -7.33
CA PHE A 209 6.00 -22.45 -7.65
C PHE A 209 6.68 -23.49 -8.55
N ASP A 210 6.02 -24.61 -8.88
CA ASP A 210 6.61 -25.61 -9.77
C ASP A 210 6.59 -25.12 -11.23
N SER A 211 7.78 -24.88 -11.79
CA SER A 211 7.95 -24.44 -13.17
C SER A 211 7.47 -25.46 -14.21
N ASN A 212 7.38 -26.74 -13.84
CA ASN A 212 6.87 -27.80 -14.72
C ASN A 212 5.43 -28.20 -14.39
N GLY A 213 4.88 -27.66 -13.29
CA GLY A 213 3.54 -27.91 -12.81
C GLY A 213 2.48 -27.07 -13.52
N VAL A 214 1.29 -27.06 -12.92
CA VAL A 214 0.08 -26.42 -13.48
C VAL A 214 0.31 -24.93 -13.75
N VAL A 215 0.89 -24.21 -12.79
CA VAL A 215 1.13 -22.76 -12.92
C VAL A 215 2.24 -22.46 -13.93
N GLY A 216 3.32 -23.25 -13.96
CA GLY A 216 4.38 -23.11 -14.96
C GLY A 216 3.88 -23.30 -16.39
N ASN A 217 3.03 -24.29 -16.62
CA ASN A 217 2.38 -24.52 -17.92
C ASN A 217 1.44 -23.38 -18.30
N PHE A 218 0.59 -22.94 -17.37
CA PHE A 218 -0.28 -21.78 -17.54
C PHE A 218 0.52 -20.51 -17.91
N ALA A 219 1.62 -20.26 -17.21
CA ALA A 219 2.45 -19.08 -17.42
C ALA A 219 3.09 -19.07 -18.82
N ARG A 220 3.60 -20.22 -19.29
CA ARG A 220 4.13 -20.37 -20.65
C ARG A 220 3.07 -20.15 -21.72
N LYS A 221 1.90 -20.76 -21.56
CA LYS A 221 0.77 -20.65 -22.50
C LYS A 221 0.27 -19.21 -22.69
N ASN A 222 0.45 -18.36 -21.68
CA ASN A 222 0.00 -16.97 -21.65
C ASN A 222 1.12 -15.94 -21.76
N TYR A 223 2.36 -16.35 -22.05
CA TYR A 223 3.52 -15.46 -22.17
C TYR A 223 3.76 -14.60 -20.90
N LEU A 224 3.55 -15.19 -19.72
CA LEU A 224 3.67 -14.52 -18.42
C LEU A 224 5.06 -14.67 -17.78
N LEU A 225 5.98 -15.37 -18.45
CA LEU A 225 7.38 -15.52 -18.06
C LEU A 225 8.26 -14.63 -18.96
N GLN A 226 9.17 -13.87 -18.36
CA GLN A 226 10.13 -13.07 -19.13
C GLN A 226 11.30 -13.93 -19.62
N GLY A 227 11.87 -13.55 -20.77
CA GLY A 227 13.09 -14.18 -21.28
C GLY A 227 14.34 -13.81 -20.47
N LYS A 228 14.38 -12.61 -19.90
CA LYS A 228 15.41 -12.19 -18.92
C LYS A 228 14.83 -12.31 -17.52
N ASP A 229 15.60 -12.92 -16.61
CA ASP A 229 15.22 -13.10 -15.22
C ASP A 229 15.51 -11.84 -14.39
N GLU A 230 14.75 -10.77 -14.64
CA GLU A 230 14.90 -9.50 -13.96
C GLU A 230 13.67 -9.20 -13.07
N PRO A 231 13.87 -8.88 -11.78
CA PRO A 231 12.77 -8.48 -10.90
C PRO A 231 12.06 -7.24 -11.41
N TYR A 232 10.73 -7.23 -11.31
CA TYR A 232 9.92 -6.08 -11.69
C TYR A 232 10.28 -4.87 -10.81
N LYS A 233 10.57 -3.74 -11.47
CA LYS A 233 10.73 -2.44 -10.81
C LYS A 233 9.55 -1.56 -11.18
N ARG A 234 8.83 -1.07 -10.18
CA ARG A 234 7.73 -0.13 -10.40
C ARG A 234 8.30 1.21 -10.85
N GLU A 235 7.88 1.66 -12.02
CA GLU A 235 8.15 3.01 -12.49
C GLU A 235 7.22 4.02 -11.80
N GLY A 236 7.80 5.08 -11.23
CA GLY A 236 7.07 6.20 -10.66
C GLY A 236 6.92 7.37 -11.62
N PHE A 237 6.23 8.44 -11.22
CA PHE A 237 6.06 9.62 -12.08
C PHE A 237 7.37 10.34 -12.45
N GLY A 238 8.48 10.07 -11.74
CA GLY A 238 9.80 10.63 -12.06
C GLY A 238 10.33 10.25 -13.44
N VAL A 239 9.97 9.07 -13.96
CA VAL A 239 10.44 8.60 -15.29
C VAL A 239 9.62 9.18 -16.46
N VAL A 240 8.58 9.97 -16.18
CA VAL A 240 7.78 10.63 -17.22
C VAL A 240 8.65 11.54 -18.08
N ALA A 241 9.60 12.25 -17.45
CA ALA A 241 10.52 13.15 -18.16
C ALA A 241 11.42 12.40 -19.14
N GLU A 242 11.86 11.19 -18.78
CA GLU A 242 12.71 10.31 -19.59
C GLU A 242 11.92 9.65 -20.73
N ASN A 243 10.61 9.48 -20.57
CA ASN A 243 9.74 8.79 -21.53
C ASN A 243 8.82 9.72 -22.34
N LYS A 244 9.12 11.03 -22.40
CA LYS A 244 8.30 12.05 -23.08
C LYS A 244 7.91 11.70 -24.52
N GLY A 245 8.82 11.10 -25.29
CA GLY A 245 8.55 10.69 -26.68
C GLY A 245 7.47 9.61 -26.78
N LYS A 246 7.59 8.55 -25.96
CA LYS A 246 6.58 7.47 -25.88
C LYS A 246 5.23 8.01 -25.43
N LEU A 247 5.23 8.89 -24.43
CA LEU A 247 4.00 9.50 -23.92
C LEU A 247 3.33 10.40 -24.98
N SER A 248 4.12 11.17 -25.73
CA SER A 248 3.62 11.99 -26.85
C SER A 248 2.96 11.14 -27.93
N LEU A 249 3.54 9.98 -28.26
CA LEU A 249 2.95 9.02 -29.20
C LEU A 249 1.62 8.47 -28.67
N ILE A 250 1.56 8.08 -27.39
CA ILE A 250 0.32 7.62 -26.76
C ILE A 250 -0.76 8.71 -26.84
N TYR A 251 -0.43 9.95 -26.50
CA TYR A 251 -1.37 11.07 -26.60
C TYR A 251 -1.84 11.32 -28.04
N PHE A 252 -0.95 11.18 -29.02
CA PHE A 252 -1.33 11.26 -30.42
C PHE A 252 -2.35 10.17 -30.80
N LEU A 253 -2.09 8.91 -30.42
CA LEU A 253 -3.00 7.79 -30.68
C LEU A 253 -4.35 7.95 -29.96
N MET A 254 -4.35 8.42 -28.72
CA MET A 254 -5.59 8.70 -27.98
C MET A 254 -6.42 9.80 -28.63
N ARG A 255 -5.78 10.90 -29.08
CA ARG A 255 -6.46 11.98 -29.81
C ARG A 255 -7.00 11.51 -31.15
N LEU A 256 -6.25 10.67 -31.88
CA LEU A 256 -6.72 10.08 -33.13
C LEU A 256 -7.94 9.18 -32.88
N THR A 257 -7.88 8.33 -31.85
CA THR A 257 -9.01 7.48 -31.45
C THR A 257 -10.23 8.33 -31.13
N LEU A 258 -10.08 9.38 -30.32
CA LEU A 258 -11.16 10.32 -29.99
C LEU A 258 -11.81 10.93 -31.24
N ARG A 259 -11.01 11.34 -32.24
CA ARG A 259 -11.51 11.88 -33.52
C ARG A 259 -12.31 10.85 -34.32
N ILE A 260 -11.88 9.59 -34.33
CA ILE A 260 -12.52 8.52 -35.11
C ILE A 260 -13.81 8.04 -34.46
N VAL A 261 -13.81 7.79 -33.15
CA VAL A 261 -14.95 7.15 -32.47
C VAL A 261 -15.93 8.16 -31.85
N GLY A 262 -15.52 9.41 -31.69
CA GLY A 262 -16.29 10.46 -31.02
C GLY A 262 -16.21 10.39 -29.47
N PRO A 263 -16.63 11.47 -28.78
CA PRO A 263 -16.38 11.65 -27.34
C PRO A 263 -17.06 10.60 -26.44
N ASN A 264 -18.31 10.23 -26.73
CA ASN A 264 -19.04 9.27 -25.89
C ASN A 264 -18.47 7.85 -25.98
N LYS A 265 -18.12 7.39 -27.19
CA LYS A 265 -17.48 6.07 -27.36
C LYS A 265 -16.06 6.07 -26.78
N PHE A 266 -15.34 7.18 -26.89
CA PHE A 266 -14.02 7.33 -26.27
C PHE A 266 -14.06 7.29 -24.74
N MET A 267 -15.09 7.89 -24.14
CA MET A 267 -15.35 7.79 -22.70
C MET A 267 -15.61 6.33 -22.29
N ASN A 268 -16.45 5.61 -23.03
CA ASN A 268 -16.72 4.19 -22.78
C ASN A 268 -15.45 3.33 -22.91
N LEU A 269 -14.62 3.59 -23.93
CA LEU A 269 -13.33 2.92 -24.10
C LEU A 269 -12.40 3.18 -22.91
N SER A 270 -12.34 4.43 -22.42
CA SER A 270 -11.51 4.80 -21.29
C SER A 270 -11.95 4.07 -20.00
N ARG A 271 -13.27 3.97 -19.75
CA ARG A 271 -13.83 3.17 -18.65
C ARG A 271 -13.53 1.68 -18.80
N LEU A 272 -13.60 1.16 -20.02
CA LEU A 272 -13.23 -0.23 -20.31
C LEU A 272 -11.74 -0.48 -20.02
N MET A 273 -10.84 0.44 -20.38
CA MET A 273 -9.41 0.30 -20.08
C MET A 273 -9.12 0.29 -18.57
N VAL A 274 -9.88 1.06 -17.77
CA VAL A 274 -9.81 0.96 -16.30
C VAL A 274 -10.24 -0.43 -15.85
N TYR A 275 -11.36 -0.96 -16.36
CA TYR A 275 -11.82 -2.31 -16.02
C TYR A 275 -10.80 -3.40 -16.41
N LEU A 276 -10.26 -3.34 -17.63
CA LEU A 276 -9.26 -4.28 -18.15
C LEU A 276 -7.91 -4.19 -17.43
N SER A 277 -7.65 -3.10 -16.69
CA SER A 277 -6.42 -2.94 -15.91
C SER A 277 -6.30 -3.93 -14.73
N SER A 278 -7.41 -4.51 -14.25
CA SER A 278 -7.35 -5.56 -13.21
C SER A 278 -7.24 -6.93 -13.84
N TYR A 279 -6.01 -7.42 -14.02
CA TYR A 279 -5.72 -8.77 -14.53
C TYR A 279 -6.42 -9.89 -13.74
N ARG A 280 -6.69 -9.68 -12.45
CA ARG A 280 -7.40 -10.63 -11.60
C ARG A 280 -8.90 -10.75 -11.91
N GLN A 281 -9.53 -9.66 -12.36
CA GLN A 281 -10.97 -9.64 -12.63
C GLN A 281 -11.33 -10.05 -14.07
N ASN A 282 -10.34 -10.15 -14.95
CA ASN A 282 -10.54 -10.32 -16.39
C ASN A 282 -10.18 -11.74 -16.84
N ARG A 283 -11.04 -12.72 -16.51
CA ARG A 283 -10.82 -14.14 -16.83
C ARG A 283 -10.59 -14.40 -18.33
N GLY A 284 -11.26 -13.65 -19.21
CA GLY A 284 -11.14 -13.79 -20.66
C GLY A 284 -9.76 -13.47 -21.25
N LEU A 285 -8.86 -12.84 -20.49
CA LEU A 285 -7.48 -12.60 -20.92
C LEU A 285 -6.62 -13.87 -20.90
N TRP A 286 -7.02 -14.87 -20.12
CA TRP A 286 -6.16 -16.01 -19.79
C TRP A 286 -6.63 -17.29 -20.47
N LYS A 287 -5.70 -18.00 -21.09
CA LYS A 287 -5.94 -19.33 -21.66
C LYS A 287 -5.55 -20.36 -20.62
N TYR A 288 -6.54 -21.08 -20.09
CA TYR A 288 -6.28 -22.28 -19.28
C TYR A 288 -6.06 -23.46 -20.22
#